data_AF-A0AAE9KI19-F1
#
_entry.id   AF-A0AAE9KI19-F1
#
_cell.length_a   1.000
_cell.length_b   1.000
_cell.length_c   1.000
_cell.angle_alpha   90.00
_cell.angle_beta   90.00
_cell.angle_gamma   90.00
#
_symmetry.space_group_name_H-M   'P 1'
#
loop_
_entity.id
_entity.type
_entity.pdbx_description
1 polymer ?
#
loop_
_entity_poly.entity_id
_entity_poly.type
_entity_poly.pdbx_seq_one_letter_code
_entity_poly.pdbx_strand_id
1 'polypeptide(L)'
;MHLDFNISSAQFHQEYLYQKPMVFKGAVKNIDIGWKEINELYQRANPMDPQFKLRKGGFVPKEGVRDKKGALLKKHLPKGHFRCC
;
A
#
# COMPACT_ATOMS: atom_id res chain seq x y z
N MET A 1 19.03 5.12 3.88
CA MET A 1 18.33 5.15 2.58
C MET A 1 19.15 6.04 1.64
N HIS A 2 19.57 5.52 0.49
CA HIS A 2 20.29 6.31 -0.52
C HIS A 2 19.42 6.42 -1.77
N LEU A 3 19.20 7.66 -2.23
CA LEU A 3 18.41 7.97 -3.42
C LEU A 3 19.33 8.41 -4.55
N ASP A 4 19.23 7.74 -5.68
CA ASP A 4 20.06 7.96 -6.86
C ASP A 4 19.21 7.73 -8.11
N PHE A 5 18.75 8.81 -8.74
CA PHE A 5 17.88 8.72 -9.91
C PHE A 5 18.63 8.43 -11.21
N ASN A 6 19.97 8.37 -11.18
CA ASN A 6 20.84 8.15 -12.34
C ASN A 6 20.51 9.07 -13.55
N ILE A 7 20.05 10.29 -13.27
CA ILE A 7 19.78 11.34 -14.26
C ILE A 7 20.08 12.70 -13.63
N SER A 8 20.51 13.66 -14.46
CA SER A 8 20.64 15.04 -14.01
C SER A 8 19.27 15.73 -13.95
N SER A 9 19.14 16.71 -13.05
CA SER A 9 17.93 17.52 -12.98
C SER A 9 17.63 18.21 -14.33
N ALA A 10 18.64 18.80 -14.97
CA ALA A 10 18.48 19.51 -16.24
C ALA A 10 17.93 18.59 -17.35
N GLN A 11 18.49 17.39 -17.49
CA GLN A 11 18.03 16.41 -18.47
C GLN A 11 16.59 15.97 -18.20
N PHE A 12 16.23 15.74 -16.92
CA PHE A 12 14.87 15.38 -16.56
C PHE A 12 13.84 16.47 -16.94
N HIS A 13 14.16 17.74 -16.66
CA HIS A 13 13.27 18.86 -16.98
C HIS A 13 13.10 19.05 -18.49
N GLN A 14 14.17 18.83 -19.27
CA GLN A 14 14.15 19.05 -20.71
C GLN A 14 13.47 17.91 -21.47
N GLU A 15 13.58 16.66 -21.02
CA GLU A 15 13.19 15.49 -21.83
C GLU A 15 11.96 14.74 -21.28
N TYR A 16 11.61 14.92 -20.00
CA TYR A 16 10.62 14.07 -19.34
C TYR A 16 9.53 14.86 -18.62
N LEU A 17 9.88 15.96 -17.94
CA LEU A 17 8.92 16.75 -17.18
C LEU A 17 7.79 17.26 -18.09
N TYR A 18 6.55 16.94 -17.73
CA TYR A 18 5.31 17.21 -18.48
C TYR A 18 5.24 16.67 -19.92
N GLN A 19 6.23 15.89 -20.36
CA GLN A 19 6.27 15.34 -21.72
C GLN A 19 5.92 13.86 -21.72
N LYS A 20 6.58 13.06 -20.88
CA LYS A 20 6.38 11.61 -20.84
C LYS A 20 6.71 11.02 -19.47
N PRO A 21 5.99 9.96 -19.06
CA PRO A 21 6.32 9.26 -17.82
C PRO A 21 7.66 8.53 -17.92
N MET A 22 8.42 8.51 -16.82
CA MET A 22 9.69 7.79 -16.67
C MET A 22 9.69 6.96 -15.39
N VAL A 23 10.22 5.73 -15.46
CA VAL A 23 10.40 4.87 -14.29
C VAL A 23 11.87 4.88 -13.89
N PHE A 24 12.18 5.36 -12.68
CA PHE A 24 13.53 5.32 -12.11
C PHE A 24 13.81 3.94 -11.49
N LYS A 25 14.47 3.07 -12.25
CA LYS A 25 14.83 1.72 -11.79
C LYS A 25 16.03 1.79 -10.86
N GLY A 26 15.96 1.07 -9.73
CA GLY A 26 17.06 0.99 -8.77
C GLY A 26 17.36 2.31 -8.06
N ALA A 27 16.42 3.26 -8.08
CA ALA A 27 16.65 4.60 -7.56
C ALA A 27 16.86 4.63 -6.05
N VAL A 28 16.27 3.67 -5.34
CA VAL A 28 16.47 3.50 -3.91
C VAL A 28 17.35 2.28 -3.69
N LYS A 29 18.49 2.51 -3.05
CA LYS A 29 19.45 1.45 -2.68
C LYS A 29 19.43 1.29 -1.16
N ASN A 30 19.63 0.04 -0.71
CA ASN A 30 19.73 -0.33 0.71
C ASN A 30 18.51 0.13 1.54
N ILE A 31 17.31 -0.25 1.09
CA ILE A 31 16.10 -0.11 1.90
C ILE A 31 16.14 -1.21 2.98
N ASP A 32 16.25 -0.79 4.23
CA ASP A 32 16.05 -1.65 5.40
C ASP A 32 14.65 -1.37 5.96
N ILE A 33 13.64 -1.99 5.34
CA ILE A 33 12.25 -1.91 5.78
C ILE A 33 11.77 -3.33 5.99
N GLY A 34 11.41 -3.65 7.24
CA GLY A 34 10.82 -4.90 7.61
C GLY A 34 9.29 -4.85 7.62
N TRP A 35 8.70 -6.02 7.83
CA TRP A 35 7.24 -6.14 7.95
C TRP A 35 6.68 -5.44 9.18
N LYS A 36 7.50 -5.27 10.23
CA LYS A 36 7.09 -4.55 11.43
C LYS A 36 6.78 -3.09 11.12
N GLU A 37 7.69 -2.43 10.41
CA GLU A 37 7.58 -1.02 10.01
C GLU A 37 6.39 -0.81 9.06
N ILE A 38 6.16 -1.77 8.16
CA ILE A 38 5.01 -1.76 7.25
C ILE A 38 3.69 -1.87 8.04
N ASN A 39 3.60 -2.81 9.00
CA ASN A 39 2.40 -3.00 9.81
C ASN A 39 2.09 -1.78 10.68
N GLU A 40 3.13 -1.18 11.24
CA GLU A 40 3.06 0.06 12.00
C GLU A 40 2.49 1.22 11.16
N LEU A 41 2.86 1.31 9.87
CA LEU A 41 2.27 2.28 8.94
C LEU A 41 0.79 1.99 8.69
N TYR A 42 0.41 0.73 8.49
CA TYR A 42 -0.98 0.32 8.27
C TYR A 42 -1.89 0.59 9.47
N GLN A 43 -1.39 0.37 10.69
CA GLN A 43 -2.16 0.64 11.91
C GLN A 43 -2.47 2.13 12.09
N ARG A 44 -1.59 3.01 11.60
CA ARG A 44 -1.78 4.47 11.64
C ARG A 44 -2.61 5.00 10.47
N ALA A 45 -2.67 4.27 9.37
CA ALA A 45 -3.45 4.67 8.21
C ALA A 45 -4.95 4.63 8.54
N ASN A 46 -5.72 5.60 8.01
CA ASN A 46 -7.17 5.55 8.09
C ASN A 46 -7.71 4.58 7.01
N PRO A 47 -8.16 3.37 7.36
CA PRO A 47 -8.67 2.42 6.37
C PRO A 47 -9.97 2.91 5.71
N MET A 48 -10.60 3.94 6.28
CA MET A 48 -11.80 4.59 5.73
C MET A 48 -11.48 5.65 4.69
N ASP A 49 -10.20 6.01 4.50
CA ASP A 49 -9.79 6.96 3.48
C ASP A 49 -10.11 6.44 2.06
N PRO A 50 -10.84 7.21 1.22
CA PRO A 50 -11.15 6.84 -0.16
C PRO A 50 -9.93 6.51 -1.03
N GLN A 51 -8.75 7.04 -0.69
CA GLN A 51 -7.49 6.79 -1.39
C GLN A 51 -6.81 5.49 -0.93
N PHE A 52 -7.31 4.81 0.10
CA PHE A 52 -6.78 3.52 0.55
C PHE A 52 -7.11 2.41 -0.46
N LYS A 53 -6.17 2.13 -1.38
CA LYS A 53 -6.36 1.27 -2.57
C LYS A 53 -6.38 -0.25 -2.30
N LEU A 54 -6.05 -0.71 -1.08
CA LEU A 54 -6.05 -2.15 -0.73
C LEU A 54 -7.44 -2.69 -0.34
N ARG A 55 -8.50 -2.08 -0.87
CA ARG A 55 -9.86 -2.60 -0.73
C ARG A 55 -10.13 -3.54 -1.89
N LYS A 56 -10.35 -4.84 -1.62
CA LYS A 56 -11.00 -5.73 -2.59
C LYS A 56 -12.48 -5.33 -2.67
N GLY A 57 -12.80 -4.36 -3.54
CA GLY A 57 -14.17 -3.91 -3.80
C GLY A 57 -14.65 -2.70 -2.99
N GLY A 58 -15.92 -2.35 -3.19
CA GLY A 58 -16.58 -1.21 -2.52
C GLY A 58 -16.71 -1.38 -1.00
N PHE A 59 -17.21 -0.34 -0.32
CA PHE A 59 -17.46 -0.40 1.12
C PHE A 59 -18.42 -1.55 1.43
N VAL A 60 -17.93 -2.60 2.09
CA VAL A 60 -18.80 -3.64 2.65
C VAL A 60 -19.12 -3.20 4.07
N PRO A 61 -20.37 -2.80 4.37
CA PRO A 61 -20.79 -2.57 5.75
C PRO A 61 -20.46 -3.81 6.58
N LYS A 62 -20.16 -3.66 7.87
CA LYS A 62 -19.87 -4.82 8.74
C LYS A 62 -20.95 -5.90 8.69
N GLU A 63 -22.19 -5.48 8.41
CA GLU A 63 -23.37 -6.31 8.22
C GLU A 63 -23.33 -7.19 6.95
N GLY A 64 -22.49 -6.85 5.97
CA GLY A 64 -22.44 -7.48 4.65
C GLY A 64 -21.25 -8.43 4.42
N VAL A 65 -20.30 -8.52 5.35
CA VAL A 65 -19.17 -9.46 5.23
C VAL A 65 -19.68 -10.86 5.55
N ARG A 66 -19.96 -11.63 4.50
CA ARG A 66 -20.35 -13.04 4.58
C ARG A 66 -19.12 -13.93 4.42
N ASP A 67 -19.02 -14.97 5.23
CA ASP A 67 -17.99 -16.00 5.06
C ASP A 67 -18.15 -16.71 3.70
N LYS A 68 -17.13 -17.46 3.24
CA LYS A 68 -17.20 -18.32 2.03
C LYS A 68 -18.34 -19.36 2.05
N LYS A 69 -19.03 -19.50 3.19
CA LYS A 69 -20.19 -20.36 3.44
C LYS A 69 -21.51 -19.58 3.63
N GLY A 70 -21.52 -18.27 3.39
CA GLY A 70 -22.74 -17.44 3.40
C GLY A 70 -23.24 -16.98 4.78
N ALA A 71 -22.50 -17.22 5.86
CA ALA A 71 -22.89 -16.82 7.22
C ALA A 71 -22.49 -15.37 7.54
N LEU A 72 -23.33 -14.69 8.33
CA LEU A 72 -23.11 -13.34 8.86
C LEU A 72 -22.11 -13.41 10.02
N LEU A 73 -20.96 -12.72 9.90
CA LEU A 73 -19.93 -12.66 10.94
C LEU A 73 -20.47 -11.95 12.19
N LYS A 74 -20.96 -12.72 13.17
CA LYS A 74 -21.26 -12.19 14.51
C LYS A 74 -19.95 -11.85 15.23
N LYS A 75 -19.84 -10.56 15.59
CA LYS A 75 -18.80 -9.91 16.43
C LYS A 75 -17.85 -10.89 17.12
N HIS A 76 -16.65 -11.01 16.58
CA HIS A 76 -15.41 -11.12 17.34
C HIS A 76 -14.34 -10.44 16.48
N LEU A 77 -13.79 -9.31 16.93
CA LEU A 77 -12.52 -8.86 16.36
C LEU A 77 -11.50 -9.98 16.64
N PRO A 78 -10.89 -10.58 15.61
CA PRO A 78 -9.88 -11.59 15.86
C PRO A 78 -8.66 -10.88 16.47
N LYS A 79 -8.23 -11.33 17.65
CA LYS A 79 -6.87 -11.08 18.13
C LYS A 79 -5.94 -11.54 17.01
N GLY A 80 -5.18 -10.61 16.45
CA GLY A 80 -4.44 -10.78 15.21
C GLY A 80 -3.53 -12.00 15.23
N HIS A 81 -3.93 -13.03 14.49
CA HIS A 81 -3.06 -14.04 13.92
C HIS A 81 -3.38 -14.10 12.44
N PHE A 82 -2.73 -13.23 11.67
CA PHE A 82 -2.71 -13.35 10.22
C PHE A 82 -1.75 -14.50 9.89
N ARG A 83 -2.30 -15.68 9.57
CA ARG A 83 -1.51 -16.76 8.96
C ARG A 83 -1.26 -16.42 7.50
N CYS A 84 0.02 -16.44 7.15
CA CYS A 84 0.54 -16.39 5.79
C CYS A 84 -0.07 -17.49 4.90
N CYS A 85 -0.34 -17.12 3.65
CA CYS A 85 -0.17 -17.98 2.48
C CYS A 85 0.76 -17.23 1.53
#